data_AF-A0AA95JYZ3-F1
#
_entry.id   AF-A0AA95JYZ3-F1
#
_cell.length_a   1.000
_cell.length_b   1.000
_cell.length_c   1.000
_cell.angle_alpha   90.00
_cell.angle_beta   90.00
_cell.angle_gamma   90.00
#
_symmetry.space_group_name_H-M   'P 1'
#
loop_
_entity.id
_entity.type
_entity.pdbx_description
1 polymer ?
#
loop_
_entity_poly.entity_id
_entity_poly.type
_entity_poly.pdbx_seq_one_letter_code
_entity_poly.pdbx_strand_id
1 'polypeptide(L)'
;MLKEIFAEGYPILPVALDSWYDSVKLMESLDKLKIPFCINAKDNRKVRHCASSKVPWKSWKRVFKNKVKYRVKLTKTEHQNKARKVKYIQECVVYIKERKLALKAIAVYNKITDPSYFSIYVTNRLDMTGKFLYEIGIMRWLIEELFRNLKQKLSFGRLSCTGKVAADLSICLPFALITSLHFFPNELNQKDAKSISIGTNIERIKSNNFNKSLSIIINNSSHLNLSKLKARRRIIQINKKPVDSFAEWRVAC
;
A
#
# COMPACT_ATOMS: atom_id res chain seq x y z
N MET A 1 23.65 -4.56 -4.14
CA MET A 1 22.18 -4.76 -4.11
C MET A 1 21.42 -4.16 -5.30
N LEU A 2 21.10 -2.85 -5.40
CA LEU A 2 20.28 -2.34 -6.53
C LEU A 2 20.92 -2.54 -7.91
N LYS A 3 22.24 -2.40 -8.01
CA LYS A 3 22.99 -2.66 -9.25
C LYS A 3 22.97 -4.14 -9.64
N GLU A 4 23.01 -5.05 -8.67
CA GLU A 4 22.91 -6.50 -8.90
C GLU A 4 21.51 -6.87 -9.40
N ILE A 5 20.46 -6.31 -8.78
CA ILE A 5 19.06 -6.53 -9.21
C ILE A 5 18.85 -6.08 -10.66
N PHE A 6 19.43 -4.95 -11.07
CA PHE A 6 19.36 -4.52 -12.47
C PHE A 6 20.19 -5.40 -13.41
N ALA A 7 21.33 -5.92 -12.94
CA ALA A 7 22.14 -6.87 -13.70
C ALA A 7 21.44 -8.21 -13.91
N GLU A 8 20.56 -8.61 -12.98
CA GLU A 8 19.69 -9.79 -13.09
C GLU A 8 18.48 -9.57 -14.02
N GLY A 9 18.37 -8.40 -14.67
CA GLY A 9 17.35 -8.13 -15.69
C GLY A 9 16.03 -7.57 -15.14
N TYR A 10 15.93 -7.24 -13.86
CA TYR A 10 14.74 -6.59 -13.32
C TYR A 10 14.58 -5.17 -13.88
N PRO A 11 13.35 -4.76 -14.25
CA PRO A 11 13.11 -3.45 -14.84
C PRO A 11 13.35 -2.33 -13.81
N ILE A 12 13.85 -1.19 -14.29
CA ILE A 12 13.98 0.02 -13.48
C ILE A 12 12.58 0.61 -13.26
N LEU A 13 12.01 0.38 -12.08
CA LEU A 13 10.71 0.88 -11.69
C LEU A 13 10.80 2.28 -11.06
N PRO A 14 9.80 3.16 -11.28
CA PRO A 14 9.74 4.44 -10.59
C PRO A 14 9.58 4.27 -9.07
N VAL A 15 10.35 5.03 -8.30
CA VAL A 15 10.24 5.03 -6.83
C VAL A 15 9.26 6.11 -6.38
N ALA A 16 8.25 5.74 -5.61
CA ALA A 16 7.27 6.66 -5.01
C ALA A 16 7.64 6.97 -3.55
N LEU A 17 7.76 8.26 -3.20
CA LEU A 17 8.24 8.72 -1.91
C LEU A 17 7.33 9.82 -1.34
N ASP A 18 7.20 9.86 -0.01
CA ASP A 18 6.50 10.95 0.68
C ASP A 18 7.36 12.22 0.79
N SER A 19 6.81 13.23 1.46
CA SER A 19 7.49 14.49 1.70
C SER A 19 8.57 14.43 2.77
N TRP A 20 8.67 13.38 3.57
CA TRP A 20 9.80 13.18 4.48
C TRP A 20 11.09 12.95 3.71
N TYR A 21 11.00 12.28 2.55
CA TYR A 21 12.12 12.02 1.66
C TYR A 21 12.37 13.12 0.61
N ASP A 22 11.69 14.27 0.70
CA ASP A 22 11.97 15.43 -0.14
C ASP A 22 13.33 16.04 0.22
N SER A 23 14.40 15.47 -0.36
CA SER A 23 15.80 15.82 -0.16
C SER A 23 16.53 15.91 -1.49
N VAL A 24 17.28 16.99 -1.70
CA VAL A 24 18.10 17.19 -2.91
C VAL A 24 19.16 16.10 -3.04
N LYS A 25 19.82 15.73 -1.94
CA LYS A 25 20.84 14.65 -1.94
C LYS A 25 20.26 13.32 -2.40
N LEU A 26 19.03 13.00 -2.00
CA LEU A 26 18.35 11.78 -2.42
C LEU A 26 18.01 11.84 -3.91
N MET A 27 17.43 12.94 -4.38
CA MET A 27 17.12 13.15 -5.79
C MET A 27 18.37 12.98 -6.67
N GLU A 28 19.49 13.61 -6.29
CA GLU A 28 20.76 13.50 -7.03
C GLU A 28 21.33 12.08 -7.02
N SER A 29 21.12 11.32 -5.94
CA SER A 29 21.53 9.91 -5.87
C SER A 29 20.69 9.04 -6.80
N LEU A 30 19.38 9.28 -6.88
CA LEU A 30 18.48 8.60 -7.82
C LEU A 30 18.80 8.97 -9.27
N ASP A 31 19.14 10.24 -9.54
CA ASP A 31 19.59 10.69 -10.85
C ASP A 31 20.87 9.97 -11.30
N LYS A 32 21.87 9.82 -10.41
CA LYS A 32 23.11 9.07 -10.69
C LYS A 32 22.84 7.60 -11.02
N LEU A 33 21.84 7.00 -10.36
CA LEU A 33 21.41 5.62 -10.61
C LEU A 33 20.45 5.50 -11.80
N LYS A 34 20.09 6.62 -12.46
CA LYS A 34 19.10 6.69 -13.55
C LYS A 34 17.72 6.11 -13.14
N ILE A 35 17.37 6.22 -11.86
CA ILE A 35 16.10 5.73 -11.33
C ILE A 35 15.04 6.85 -11.44
N PRO A 36 13.91 6.61 -12.14
CA PRO A 36 12.78 7.52 -12.13
C PRO A 36 12.20 7.64 -10.72
N PHE A 37 11.76 8.83 -10.32
CA PHE A 37 11.10 9.00 -9.03
C PHE A 37 9.84 9.85 -9.09
N CYS A 38 8.99 9.68 -8.09
CA CYS A 38 7.85 10.52 -7.76
C CYS A 38 7.93 10.87 -6.29
N ILE A 39 8.32 12.11 -5.96
CA ILE A 39 8.42 12.59 -4.58
C ILE A 39 7.28 13.58 -4.33
N ASN A 40 6.55 13.41 -3.23
CA ASN A 40 5.65 14.45 -2.74
C ASN A 40 6.49 15.62 -2.21
N ALA A 41 6.47 16.77 -2.87
CA ALA A 41 7.31 17.91 -2.51
C ALA A 41 6.75 18.66 -1.30
N LYS A 42 7.63 19.15 -0.42
CA LYS A 42 7.25 20.02 0.69
C LYS A 42 6.76 21.37 0.15
N ASP A 43 5.72 21.91 0.78
CA ASP A 43 5.10 23.17 0.37
C ASP A 43 6.02 24.40 0.52
N ASN A 44 6.97 24.33 1.45
CA ASN A 44 7.92 25.42 1.73
C ASN A 44 9.10 25.45 0.76
N ARG A 45 9.20 24.52 -0.21
CA ARG A 45 10.27 24.53 -1.21
C ARG A 45 10.27 25.82 -2.03
N LYS A 46 11.48 26.28 -2.30
CA LYS A 46 11.75 27.41 -3.17
C LYS A 46 12.08 26.90 -4.57
N VAL A 47 11.34 27.40 -5.56
CA VAL A 47 11.37 26.89 -6.93
C VAL A 47 11.38 28.01 -7.97
N ARG A 48 11.90 27.72 -9.16
CA ARG A 48 11.92 28.65 -10.31
C ARG A 48 11.72 27.90 -11.62
N HIS A 49 11.28 28.58 -12.67
CA HIS A 49 11.01 27.97 -13.97
C HIS A 49 12.23 27.87 -14.89
N CYS A 50 13.36 28.47 -14.51
CA CYS A 50 14.56 28.58 -15.34
C CYS A 50 15.82 28.42 -14.48
N ALA A 51 16.89 27.87 -15.06
CA ALA A 51 18.18 27.70 -14.40
C ALA A 51 18.94 29.02 -14.16
N SER A 52 18.53 30.12 -14.81
CA SER A 52 19.20 31.42 -14.71
C SER A 52 19.16 31.99 -13.29
N SER A 53 20.32 32.36 -12.75
CA SER A 53 20.49 33.00 -11.44
C SER A 53 19.72 34.33 -11.32
N LYS A 54 19.41 34.97 -12.45
CA LYS A 54 18.62 36.21 -12.50
C LYS A 54 17.14 36.00 -12.17
N VAL A 55 16.64 34.76 -12.26
CA VAL A 55 15.23 34.46 -11.95
C VAL A 55 15.09 34.18 -10.45
N PRO A 56 14.27 34.97 -9.73
CA PRO A 56 14.12 34.81 -8.28
C PRO A 56 13.41 33.50 -7.94
N TRP A 57 13.77 32.97 -6.78
CA TRP A 57 13.09 31.83 -6.19
C TRP A 57 11.67 32.20 -5.74
N LYS A 58 10.69 31.37 -6.09
CA LYS A 58 9.26 31.56 -5.82
C LYS A 58 8.71 30.40 -4.99
N SER A 59 7.55 30.61 -4.37
CA SER A 59 6.76 29.51 -3.81
C SER A 59 6.01 28.77 -4.91
N TRP A 60 5.61 27.53 -4.63
CA TRP A 60 4.80 26.72 -5.53
C TRP A 60 3.52 27.43 -5.99
N LYS A 61 2.79 28.07 -5.08
CA LYS A 61 1.57 28.84 -5.41
C LYS A 61 1.83 29.91 -6.49
N ARG A 62 2.98 30.60 -6.44
CA ARG A 62 3.36 31.60 -7.45
C ARG A 62 3.74 30.96 -8.79
N VAL A 63 4.42 29.80 -8.76
CA VAL A 63 4.81 29.01 -9.94
C VAL A 63 3.59 28.51 -10.71
N PHE A 64 2.53 28.12 -10.01
CA PHE A 64 1.33 27.52 -10.58
C PHE A 64 0.18 28.51 -10.89
N LYS A 65 0.27 29.78 -10.44
CA LYS A 65 -0.83 30.77 -10.48
C LYS A 65 -1.54 30.91 -11.84
N ASN A 66 -0.81 30.82 -12.95
CA ASN A 66 -1.34 31.04 -14.30
C ASN A 66 -1.25 29.81 -15.20
N LYS A 67 -1.10 28.61 -14.63
CA LYS A 67 -1.05 27.37 -15.43
C LYS A 67 -2.45 26.83 -15.68
N VAL A 68 -2.68 26.22 -16.84
CA VAL A 68 -3.97 25.62 -17.17
C VAL A 68 -4.14 24.32 -16.37
N LYS A 69 -5.29 24.19 -15.69
CA LYS A 69 -5.69 22.94 -15.04
C LYS A 69 -6.34 22.04 -16.08
N TYR A 70 -5.92 20.79 -16.14
CA TYR A 70 -6.59 19.78 -16.97
C TYR A 70 -7.14 18.64 -16.12
N ARG A 71 -8.21 18.03 -16.62
CA ARG A 71 -8.96 16.97 -15.92
C ARG A 71 -8.23 15.64 -16.02
N VAL A 72 -8.12 14.94 -14.90
CA VAL A 72 -7.53 13.60 -14.82
C VAL A 72 -8.53 12.62 -14.23
N LYS A 73 -8.80 11.55 -15.00
CA LYS A 73 -9.51 10.35 -14.53
C LYS A 73 -8.46 9.29 -14.20
N LEU A 74 -8.42 8.90 -12.94
CA LEU A 74 -7.55 7.82 -12.48
C LEU A 74 -7.99 6.49 -13.07
N THR A 75 -7.02 5.65 -13.42
CA THR A 75 -7.27 4.29 -13.90
C THR A 75 -8.01 3.49 -12.83
N LYS A 76 -9.08 2.80 -13.23
CA LYS A 76 -9.83 1.92 -12.32
C LYS A 76 -8.94 0.74 -11.96
N THR A 77 -8.79 0.48 -10.66
CA THR A 77 -8.29 -0.82 -10.18
C THR A 77 -9.45 -1.80 -10.19
N GLU A 78 -9.23 -3.05 -10.59
CA GLU A 78 -10.26 -4.09 -10.76
C GLU A 78 -11.15 -4.28 -9.52
N HIS A 79 -10.63 -3.97 -8.33
CA HIS A 79 -11.33 -4.13 -7.04
C HIS A 79 -12.18 -2.93 -6.60
N GLN A 80 -12.33 -1.88 -7.40
CA GLN A 80 -13.10 -0.68 -7.03
C GLN A 80 -14.46 -0.61 -7.73
N ASN A 81 -15.54 -0.94 -6.99
CA ASN A 81 -16.93 -0.80 -7.45
C ASN A 81 -17.35 0.66 -7.69
N LYS A 82 -16.64 1.64 -7.11
CA LYS A 82 -16.93 3.08 -7.28
C LYS A 82 -15.96 3.73 -8.26
N ALA A 83 -16.49 4.54 -9.18
CA ALA A 83 -15.67 5.39 -10.04
C ALA A 83 -14.76 6.29 -9.21
N ARG A 84 -13.45 6.30 -9.49
CA ARG A 84 -12.51 7.18 -8.79
C ARG A 84 -12.90 8.64 -8.99
N LYS A 85 -12.74 9.43 -7.93
CA LYS A 85 -12.98 10.88 -7.97
C LYS A 85 -12.07 11.52 -9.02
N VAL A 86 -12.68 12.29 -9.92
CA VAL A 86 -11.97 13.15 -10.89
C VAL A 86 -11.07 14.11 -10.13
N LYS A 87 -9.85 14.32 -10.65
CA LYS A 87 -8.91 15.32 -10.13
C LYS A 87 -8.51 16.28 -11.24
N TYR A 88 -7.87 17.38 -10.85
CA TYR A 88 -7.35 18.38 -11.78
C TYR A 88 -5.87 18.58 -11.52
N ILE A 89 -5.08 18.72 -12.57
CA ILE A 89 -3.63 18.83 -12.49
C ILE A 89 -3.14 20.05 -13.27
N GLN A 90 -2.14 20.74 -12.73
CA GLN A 90 -1.29 21.67 -13.47
C GLN A 90 0.12 21.09 -13.56
N GLU A 91 0.72 21.13 -14.75
CA GLU A 91 2.09 20.70 -14.99
C GLU A 91 3.04 21.89 -15.13
N CYS A 92 4.26 21.73 -14.66
CA CYS A 92 5.33 22.69 -14.92
C CYS A 92 6.71 22.05 -14.83
N VAL A 93 7.65 22.51 -15.66
CA VAL A 93 9.08 22.22 -15.47
C VAL A 93 9.67 23.28 -14.55
N VAL A 94 10.39 22.83 -13.52
CA VAL A 94 10.93 23.67 -12.46
C VAL A 94 12.34 23.24 -12.06
N TYR A 95 13.04 24.15 -11.39
CA TYR A 95 14.27 23.92 -10.67
C TYR A 95 14.01 24.15 -9.19
N ILE A 96 14.54 23.28 -8.32
CA ILE A 96 14.50 23.43 -6.87
C ILE A 96 15.85 23.98 -6.40
N LYS A 97 15.85 24.78 -5.32
CA LYS A 97 17.08 25.29 -4.71
C LYS A 97 18.06 24.15 -4.41
N GLU A 98 19.35 24.41 -4.64
CA GLU A 98 20.47 23.45 -4.47
C GLU A 98 20.52 22.30 -5.48
N ARG A 99 19.50 22.09 -6.32
CA ARG A 99 19.53 21.09 -7.41
C ARG A 99 19.85 21.77 -8.75
N LYS A 100 20.77 21.18 -9.51
CA LYS A 100 21.17 21.69 -10.85
C LYS A 100 20.19 21.31 -11.96
N LEU A 101 19.72 20.07 -11.95
CA LEU A 101 18.85 19.53 -12.99
C LEU A 101 17.41 20.04 -12.84
N ALA A 102 16.67 20.04 -13.95
CA ALA A 102 15.25 20.34 -13.96
C ALA A 102 14.41 19.15 -13.45
N LEU A 103 13.22 19.45 -12.96
CA LEU A 103 12.19 18.49 -12.57
C LEU A 103 10.90 18.84 -13.28
N LYS A 104 10.09 17.82 -13.58
CA LYS A 104 8.67 18.03 -13.82
C LYS A 104 7.96 18.03 -12.48
N ALA A 105 7.15 19.05 -12.25
CA ALA A 105 6.31 19.19 -11.08
C ALA A 105 4.84 19.20 -11.50
N ILE A 106 4.00 18.61 -10.67
CA ILE A 106 2.55 18.69 -10.78
C ILE A 106 1.94 19.23 -9.50
N ALA A 107 0.96 20.11 -9.65
CA ALA A 107 0.08 20.52 -8.56
C ALA A 107 -1.28 19.86 -8.77
N VAL A 108 -1.79 19.19 -7.74
CA VAL A 108 -3.04 18.42 -7.81
C VAL A 108 -4.15 19.11 -7.01
N TYR A 109 -5.33 19.20 -7.61
CA TYR A 109 -6.50 19.90 -7.10
C TYR A 109 -7.70 18.94 -7.02
N ASN A 110 -8.62 19.21 -6.09
CA ASN A 110 -9.86 18.42 -5.97
C ASN A 110 -10.89 18.87 -7.01
N LYS A 111 -11.03 20.18 -7.23
CA LYS A 111 -11.95 20.80 -8.19
C LYS A 111 -11.20 21.76 -9.13
N ILE A 112 -11.79 22.05 -10.29
CA ILE A 112 -11.22 22.99 -11.25
C ILE A 112 -11.15 24.42 -10.68
N THR A 113 -12.14 24.80 -9.88
CA THR A 113 -12.26 26.12 -9.25
C THR A 113 -11.39 26.30 -8.01
N ASP A 114 -10.79 25.23 -7.47
CA ASP A 114 -10.05 25.31 -6.20
C ASP A 114 -8.84 26.27 -6.31
N PRO A 115 -8.72 27.28 -5.44
CA PRO A 115 -7.59 28.21 -5.52
C PRO A 115 -6.26 27.59 -5.05
N SER A 116 -6.32 26.52 -4.24
CA SER A 116 -5.17 25.83 -3.66
C SER A 116 -5.09 24.39 -4.15
N TYR A 117 -3.87 23.94 -4.40
CA TYR A 117 -3.58 22.51 -4.59
C TYR A 117 -3.58 21.82 -3.22
N PHE A 118 -3.82 20.51 -3.20
CA PHE A 118 -3.70 19.69 -1.98
C PHE A 118 -2.39 18.91 -1.91
N SER A 119 -1.71 18.72 -3.04
CA SER A 119 -0.41 18.02 -3.09
C SER A 119 0.40 18.46 -4.30
N ILE A 120 1.72 18.31 -4.17
CA ILE A 120 2.67 18.57 -5.25
C ILE A 120 3.54 17.33 -5.41
N TYR A 121 3.65 16.82 -6.63
CA TYR A 121 4.58 15.74 -6.93
C TYR A 121 5.65 16.21 -7.90
N VAL A 122 6.88 15.74 -7.72
CA VAL A 122 8.02 16.04 -8.58
C VAL A 122 8.68 14.76 -9.09
N THR A 123 9.21 14.83 -10.32
CA THR A 123 9.92 13.74 -10.98
C THR A 123 11.09 14.26 -11.81
N ASN A 124 12.13 13.43 -11.95
CA ASN A 124 13.23 13.63 -12.89
C ASN A 124 12.89 13.24 -14.34
N ARG A 125 11.76 12.56 -14.59
CA ARG A 125 11.29 12.24 -15.94
C ARG A 125 10.42 13.37 -16.52
N LEU A 126 11.02 14.21 -17.36
CA LEU A 126 10.32 15.35 -17.97
C LEU A 126 9.27 14.95 -19.02
N ASP A 127 9.38 13.74 -19.56
CA ASP A 127 8.44 13.13 -20.50
C ASP A 127 7.23 12.48 -19.82
N MET A 128 7.31 12.21 -18.51
CA MET A 128 6.24 11.58 -17.75
C MET A 128 4.97 12.44 -17.74
N THR A 129 3.82 11.86 -18.07
CA THR A 129 2.53 12.60 -18.00
C THR A 129 2.16 12.89 -16.55
N GLY A 130 1.53 14.04 -16.29
CA GLY A 130 1.11 14.39 -14.93
C GLY A 130 0.04 13.44 -14.37
N LYS A 131 -0.78 12.83 -15.23
CA LYS A 131 -1.68 11.72 -14.84
C LYS A 131 -0.89 10.56 -14.25
N PHE A 132 0.11 10.05 -14.98
CA PHE A 132 0.88 8.88 -14.54
C PHE A 132 1.71 9.20 -13.29
N LEU A 133 2.29 10.39 -13.23
CA LEU A 133 3.01 10.85 -12.04
C LEU A 133 2.10 10.88 -10.79
N TYR A 134 0.86 11.37 -10.94
CA TYR A 134 -0.10 11.37 -9.85
C TYR A 134 -0.54 9.94 -9.45
N GLU A 135 -0.69 9.03 -10.42
CA GLU A 135 -0.99 7.62 -10.14
C GLU A 135 0.13 6.96 -9.31
N ILE A 136 1.39 7.17 -9.68
CA ILE A 136 2.55 6.71 -8.88
C ILE A 136 2.52 7.33 -7.48
N GLY A 137 2.27 8.63 -7.37
CA GLY A 137 2.19 9.32 -6.08
C GLY A 137 1.13 8.75 -5.14
N ILE A 138 -0.02 8.32 -5.67
CA ILE A 138 -1.07 7.64 -4.89
C ILE A 138 -0.63 6.22 -4.50
N MET A 139 0.03 5.49 -5.40
CA MET A 139 0.51 4.13 -5.13
C MET A 139 1.44 4.03 -3.92
N ARG A 140 2.06 5.15 -3.51
CA ARG A 140 2.76 5.26 -2.22
C ARG A 140 1.95 4.73 -1.04
N TRP A 141 0.63 4.95 -1.01
CA TRP A 141 -0.24 4.46 0.08
C TRP A 141 -0.30 2.93 0.19
N LEU A 142 0.09 2.19 -0.86
CA LEU A 142 0.12 0.72 -0.83
C LEU A 142 1.09 0.19 0.23
N ILE A 143 2.17 0.93 0.55
CA ILE A 143 3.09 0.52 1.63
C ILE A 143 2.41 0.59 3.01
N GLU A 144 1.53 1.58 3.22
CA GLU A 144 0.78 1.72 4.46
C GLU A 144 -0.28 0.63 4.59
N GLU A 145 -0.90 0.25 3.47
CA GLU A 145 -1.82 -0.89 3.42
C GLU A 145 -1.09 -2.22 3.68
N LEU A 146 0.10 -2.40 3.09
CA LEU A 146 0.98 -3.54 3.35
C LEU A 146 1.30 -3.66 4.85
N PHE A 147 1.80 -2.59 5.47
CA PHE A 147 2.11 -2.60 6.91
C PHE A 147 0.89 -2.81 7.79
N ARG A 148 -0.28 -2.32 7.39
CA ARG A 148 -1.55 -2.59 8.09
C ARG A 148 -1.89 -4.08 8.03
N ASN A 149 -1.81 -4.70 6.86
CA ASN A 149 -2.05 -6.12 6.67
C ASN A 149 -1.04 -6.98 7.46
N LEU A 150 0.24 -6.62 7.43
CA LEU A 150 1.28 -7.27 8.21
C LEU A 150 0.95 -7.24 9.72
N LYS A 151 0.67 -6.06 10.28
CA LYS A 151 0.40 -5.90 11.72
C LYS A 151 -0.91 -6.55 12.16
N GLN A 152 -1.99 -6.34 11.40
CA GLN A 152 -3.33 -6.77 11.80
C GLN A 152 -3.62 -8.22 11.44
N LYS A 153 -3.14 -8.68 10.28
CA LYS A 153 -3.48 -10.00 9.73
C LYS A 153 -2.35 -11.02 9.87
N LEU A 154 -1.10 -10.61 10.01
CA LEU A 154 0.05 -11.52 10.12
C LEU A 154 0.84 -11.38 11.43
N SER A 155 0.29 -10.64 12.42
CA SER A 155 0.89 -10.46 13.75
C SER A 155 2.32 -9.91 13.72
N PHE A 156 2.66 -9.15 12.67
CA PHE A 156 3.98 -8.54 12.53
C PHE A 156 4.31 -7.65 13.74
N GLY A 157 5.44 -7.94 14.38
CA GLY A 157 5.91 -7.23 15.58
C GLY A 157 5.18 -7.59 16.89
N ARG A 158 4.32 -8.62 16.90
CA ARG A 158 3.61 -9.09 18.11
C ARG A 158 4.08 -10.46 18.60
N LEU A 159 4.94 -11.13 17.85
CA LEU A 159 5.48 -12.42 18.23
C LEU A 159 6.62 -12.20 19.22
N SER A 160 6.48 -12.72 20.44
CA SER A 160 7.57 -12.79 21.40
C SER A 160 8.55 -13.85 20.92
N CYS A 161 9.70 -13.40 20.41
CA CYS A 161 10.76 -14.27 19.92
C CYS A 161 11.96 -14.19 20.86
N THR A 162 12.48 -15.34 21.26
CA THR A 162 13.74 -15.45 21.99
C THR A 162 14.86 -15.81 21.01
N GLY A 163 15.89 -14.98 20.96
CA GLY A 163 17.04 -15.17 20.07
C GLY A 163 16.91 -14.49 18.69
N LYS A 164 18.07 -14.17 18.10
CA LYS A 164 18.19 -13.39 16.87
C LYS A 164 17.51 -14.05 15.67
N VAL A 165 17.74 -15.35 15.47
CA VAL A 165 17.17 -16.11 14.34
C VAL A 165 15.64 -16.13 14.39
N ALA A 166 15.07 -16.33 15.58
CA ALA A 166 13.62 -16.30 15.76
C ALA A 166 13.05 -14.90 15.49
N ALA A 167 13.75 -13.84 15.92
CA ALA A 167 13.36 -12.47 15.63
C ALA A 167 13.41 -12.18 14.11
N ASP A 168 14.45 -12.59 13.41
CA ASP A 168 14.58 -12.41 11.96
C ASP A 168 13.47 -13.16 11.20
N LEU A 169 13.20 -14.42 11.56
CA LEU A 169 12.10 -15.21 10.98
C LEU A 169 10.73 -14.58 11.25
N SER A 170 10.52 -13.98 12.43
CA SER A 170 9.26 -13.30 12.78
C SER A 170 8.96 -12.08 11.89
N ILE A 171 10.00 -11.51 11.28
CA ILE A 171 9.91 -10.39 10.33
C ILE A 171 9.81 -10.94 8.91
N CYS A 172 10.74 -11.80 8.49
CA CYS A 172 10.84 -12.28 7.11
C CYS A 172 9.64 -13.13 6.69
N LEU A 173 9.12 -14.00 7.56
CA LEU A 173 8.04 -14.93 7.21
C LEU A 173 6.73 -14.18 6.84
N PRO A 174 6.24 -13.20 7.63
CA PRO A 174 5.10 -12.38 7.22
C PRO A 174 5.30 -11.67 5.87
N PHE A 175 6.49 -11.14 5.61
CA PHE A 175 6.81 -10.49 4.33
C PHE A 175 6.82 -11.48 3.17
N ALA A 176 7.42 -12.66 3.33
CA ALA A 176 7.42 -13.69 2.31
C ALA A 176 5.98 -14.15 1.98
N LEU A 177 5.15 -14.37 3.01
CA LEU A 177 3.76 -14.79 2.85
C LEU A 177 2.90 -13.76 2.14
N ILE A 178 3.00 -12.48 2.48
CA ILE A 178 2.19 -11.45 1.82
C ILE A 178 2.66 -11.23 0.38
N THR A 179 3.97 -11.29 0.13
CA THR A 179 4.53 -11.17 -1.22
C THR A 179 4.13 -12.35 -2.10
N SER A 180 4.15 -13.59 -1.60
CA SER A 180 3.68 -14.76 -2.36
C SER A 180 2.20 -14.65 -2.72
N LEU A 181 1.36 -14.13 -1.82
CA LEU A 181 -0.06 -13.85 -2.09
C LEU A 181 -0.27 -12.80 -3.18
N HIS A 182 0.63 -11.82 -3.29
CA HIS A 182 0.59 -10.82 -4.34
C HIS A 182 1.00 -11.39 -5.71
N PHE A 183 1.99 -12.29 -5.76
CA PHE A 183 2.48 -12.88 -7.02
C PHE A 183 1.60 -14.03 -7.54
N PHE A 184 1.00 -14.81 -6.64
CA PHE A 184 0.23 -16.01 -6.99
C PHE A 184 -1.20 -15.96 -6.42
N PRO A 185 -2.03 -14.99 -6.84
CA PRO A 185 -3.38 -14.84 -6.29
C PRO A 185 -4.28 -16.05 -6.59
N ASN A 186 -4.01 -16.78 -7.67
CA ASN A 186 -4.85 -17.87 -8.18
C ASN A 186 -4.45 -19.26 -7.65
N GLU A 187 -3.24 -19.45 -7.12
CA GLU A 187 -2.74 -20.76 -6.67
C GLU A 187 -3.42 -21.25 -5.37
N LEU A 188 -4.17 -20.38 -4.69
CA LEU A 188 -4.88 -20.71 -3.44
C LEU A 188 -6.32 -21.20 -3.64
N ASN A 189 -6.61 -21.87 -4.77
CA ASN A 189 -7.92 -22.47 -5.08
C ASN A 189 -9.10 -21.47 -5.01
N GLN A 190 -8.97 -20.32 -5.67
CA GLN A 190 -10.04 -19.33 -5.74
C GLN A 190 -10.75 -19.39 -7.10
N LYS A 191 -11.83 -20.19 -7.18
CA LYS A 191 -12.72 -20.19 -8.35
C LYS A 191 -13.46 -18.84 -8.55
N ASP A 192 -13.48 -17.97 -7.52
CA ASP A 192 -14.16 -16.67 -7.52
C ASP A 192 -13.24 -15.49 -7.10
N ALA A 193 -11.99 -15.49 -7.54
CA ALA A 193 -10.95 -14.52 -7.12
C ALA A 193 -11.18 -13.04 -7.54
N LYS A 194 -12.27 -12.72 -8.24
CA LYS A 194 -12.39 -11.44 -8.95
C LYS A 194 -12.68 -10.20 -8.07
N SER A 195 -12.80 -10.30 -6.75
CA SER A 195 -13.14 -9.12 -5.93
C SER A 195 -12.62 -9.07 -4.50
N ILE A 196 -11.77 -10.00 -4.07
CA ILE A 196 -11.41 -10.12 -2.65
C ILE A 196 -10.04 -9.47 -2.37
N SER A 197 -10.00 -8.56 -1.39
CA SER A 197 -8.73 -7.93 -0.97
C SER A 197 -7.78 -8.96 -0.34
N ILE A 198 -6.46 -8.71 -0.41
CA ILE A 198 -5.46 -9.62 0.16
C ILE A 198 -5.66 -9.83 1.66
N GLY A 199 -6.03 -8.78 2.39
CA GLY A 199 -6.36 -8.90 3.82
C GLY A 199 -7.50 -9.89 4.07
N THR A 200 -8.55 -9.83 3.25
CA THR A 200 -9.69 -10.76 3.32
C THR A 200 -9.30 -12.18 2.90
N ASN A 201 -8.40 -12.33 1.93
CA ASN A 201 -7.84 -13.63 1.55
C ASN A 201 -7.07 -14.27 2.72
N ILE A 202 -6.22 -13.49 3.42
CA ILE A 202 -5.48 -13.97 4.59
C ILE A 202 -6.45 -14.44 5.68
N GLU A 203 -7.49 -13.66 5.98
CA GLU A 203 -8.50 -14.04 6.99
C GLU A 203 -9.27 -15.29 6.63
N ARG A 204 -9.65 -15.44 5.36
CA ARG A 204 -10.32 -16.63 4.85
C ARG A 204 -9.43 -17.86 5.01
N ILE A 205 -8.15 -17.77 4.63
CA ILE A 205 -7.19 -18.88 4.76
C ILE A 205 -6.98 -19.23 6.23
N LYS A 206 -6.78 -18.23 7.10
CA LYS A 206 -6.66 -18.44 8.55
C LYS A 206 -7.87 -19.14 9.13
N SER A 207 -9.07 -18.69 8.78
CA SER A 207 -10.32 -19.28 9.26
C SER A 207 -10.49 -20.72 8.77
N ASN A 208 -10.18 -20.98 7.49
CA ASN A 208 -10.24 -22.32 6.92
C ASN A 208 -9.24 -23.28 7.59
N ASN A 209 -7.99 -22.85 7.77
CA ASN A 209 -6.96 -23.67 8.41
C ASN A 209 -7.23 -23.90 9.90
N PHE A 210 -7.75 -22.89 10.60
CA PHE A 210 -8.23 -23.04 11.98
C PHE A 210 -9.35 -24.08 12.04
N ASN A 211 -10.33 -23.99 11.14
CA ASN A 211 -11.44 -24.94 11.09
C ASN A 211 -10.98 -26.37 10.81
N LYS A 212 -10.05 -26.55 9.87
CA LYS A 212 -9.43 -27.85 9.57
C LYS A 212 -8.67 -28.42 10.76
N SER A 213 -7.79 -27.61 11.38
CA SER A 213 -7.02 -28.02 12.56
C SER A 213 -7.94 -28.43 13.71
N LEU A 214 -8.99 -27.63 13.94
CA LEU A 214 -9.98 -27.88 14.98
C LEU A 214 -10.80 -29.14 14.67
N SER A 215 -11.15 -29.40 13.39
CA SER A 215 -11.80 -30.67 13.01
C SER A 215 -10.92 -31.90 13.22
N ILE A 216 -9.61 -31.79 12.97
CA ILE A 216 -8.65 -32.87 13.22
C ILE A 216 -8.57 -33.16 14.73
N ILE A 217 -8.43 -32.12 15.55
CA ILE A 217 -8.43 -32.25 17.02
C ILE A 217 -9.74 -32.89 17.49
N ILE A 218 -10.87 -32.42 16.94
CA ILE A 218 -12.21 -32.94 17.25
C ILE A 218 -12.37 -34.43 16.90
N ASN A 219 -11.82 -34.86 15.78
CA ASN A 219 -12.00 -36.23 15.29
C ASN A 219 -10.97 -37.21 15.90
N ASN A 220 -9.82 -36.72 16.38
CA ASN A 220 -8.74 -37.55 16.92
C ASN A 220 -8.67 -37.61 18.45
N SER A 221 -9.60 -37.00 19.20
CA SER A 221 -9.57 -37.04 20.67
C SER A 221 -10.95 -37.29 21.30
N SER A 222 -10.99 -38.18 22.30
CA SER A 222 -12.20 -38.77 22.90
C SER A 222 -12.66 -38.09 24.21
N HIS A 223 -12.16 -36.90 24.56
CA HIS A 223 -12.42 -36.30 25.87
C HIS A 223 -13.63 -35.35 25.94
N LEU A 224 -14.27 -35.34 27.12
CA LEU A 224 -15.45 -34.55 27.53
C LEU A 224 -15.40 -33.03 27.26
N ASN A 225 -14.21 -32.42 27.15
CA ASN A 225 -14.07 -31.00 26.81
C ASN A 225 -14.41 -30.70 25.34
N LEU A 226 -14.41 -31.75 24.51
CA LEU A 226 -14.61 -31.67 23.08
C LEU A 226 -16.09 -31.67 22.70
N SER A 227 -16.95 -32.34 23.47
CA SER A 227 -18.41 -32.27 23.33
C SER A 227 -18.93 -30.87 23.66
N LYS A 228 -18.35 -30.18 24.66
CA LYS A 228 -18.61 -28.77 24.95
C LYS A 228 -18.21 -27.83 23.80
N LEU A 229 -17.06 -28.08 23.16
CA LEU A 229 -16.62 -27.33 21.97
C LEU A 229 -17.52 -27.58 20.75
N LYS A 230 -17.95 -28.83 20.51
CA LYS A 230 -18.93 -29.18 19.47
C LYS A 230 -20.27 -28.48 19.68
N ALA A 231 -20.81 -28.50 20.91
CA ALA A 231 -22.09 -27.88 21.26
C ALA A 231 -22.07 -26.36 21.09
N ARG A 232 -21.03 -25.67 21.61
CA ARG A 232 -20.86 -24.21 21.44
C ARG A 232 -20.80 -23.80 19.97
N ARG A 233 -20.25 -24.65 19.10
CA ARG A 233 -20.12 -24.35 17.67
C ARG A 233 -21.42 -24.55 16.89
N ARG A 234 -22.21 -25.58 17.20
CA ARG A 234 -23.58 -25.72 16.67
C ARG A 234 -24.42 -24.49 17.01
N ILE A 235 -24.30 -24.01 18.24
CA ILE A 235 -25.01 -22.81 18.71
C ILE A 235 -24.60 -21.55 17.93
N ILE A 236 -23.30 -21.35 17.67
CA ILE A 236 -22.79 -20.23 16.87
C ILE A 236 -23.25 -20.32 15.40
N GLN A 237 -23.28 -21.53 14.82
CA GLN A 237 -23.77 -21.72 13.45
C GLN A 237 -25.29 -21.49 13.31
N ILE A 238 -26.05 -21.71 14.38
CA ILE A 238 -27.51 -21.53 14.42
C ILE A 238 -27.88 -20.12 14.94
N ASN A 239 -26.91 -19.24 15.21
CA ASN A 239 -27.12 -17.89 15.77
C ASN A 239 -27.97 -17.86 17.06
N LYS A 240 -27.92 -18.93 17.87
CA LYS A 240 -28.60 -18.98 19.18
C LYS A 240 -27.66 -18.50 20.29
N LYS A 241 -28.20 -17.93 21.37
CA LYS A 241 -27.42 -17.66 22.59
C LYS A 241 -26.94 -18.98 23.20
N PRO A 242 -25.69 -19.07 23.68
CA PRO A 242 -25.20 -20.26 24.36
C PRO A 242 -25.96 -20.46 25.67
N VAL A 243 -26.87 -21.41 25.68
CA VAL A 243 -27.48 -21.96 26.90
C VAL A 243 -26.56 -23.07 27.41
N ASP A 244 -26.52 -23.24 28.74
CA ASP A 244 -25.56 -24.09 29.44
C ASP A 244 -25.42 -25.49 28.80
N SER A 245 -24.20 -25.81 28.38
CA SER A 245 -23.86 -27.06 27.69
C SER A 245 -24.13 -28.33 28.51
N PHE A 246 -24.37 -28.21 29.82
CA PHE A 246 -24.79 -29.31 30.69
C PHE A 246 -26.29 -29.58 30.69
N ALA A 247 -27.13 -28.62 30.27
CA ALA A 247 -28.58 -28.79 30.24
C ALA A 247 -29.02 -29.74 29.12
N GLU A 248 -28.39 -29.67 27.94
CA GLU A 248 -28.74 -30.54 26.80
C GLU A 248 -28.34 -32.02 27.02
N TRP A 249 -27.33 -32.29 27.85
CA TRP A 249 -26.89 -33.67 28.11
C TRP A 249 -27.86 -34.44 29.02
N ARG A 250 -28.64 -33.76 29.86
CA ARG A 250 -29.63 -34.40 30.75
C ARG A 250 -30.96 -34.74 30.07
N VAL A 251 -31.20 -34.22 28.87
CA VAL A 251 -32.43 -34.48 28.10
C VAL A 251 -32.28 -35.68 27.15
N ALA A 252 -31.06 -36.20 27.01
CA ALA A 252 -30.72 -37.32 26.13
C ALA A 252 -30.30 -38.61 26.89
N CYS A 253 -30.70 -38.75 28.16
CA CYS A 253 -30.64 -40.00 28.91
C CYS A 253 -32.07 -40.47 29.18
#